data_AF-W9CAX7-F1
#
_entry.id   AF-W9CAX7-F1
#
_cell.length_a   1.000
_cell.length_b   1.000
_cell.length_c   1.000
_cell.angle_alpha   90.00
_cell.angle_beta   90.00
_cell.angle_gamma   90.00
#
_symmetry.space_group_name_H-M   'P 1'
#
loop_
_entity.id
_entity.type
_entity.pdbx_description
1 polymer ?
#
loop_
_entity_poly.entity_id
_entity_poly.type
_entity_poly.pdbx_seq_one_letter_code
_entity_poly.pdbx_strand_id
1 'polypeptide(L)'
;MSSTSESYPTYIYKILPSDAKPSSPLPEALPVSDLDQRDGFVHCSTSQQLLGTLNAFFSYVDPLYSQFLYSYNSTPSLDTISSNFPELTHIRNESHVYILRIKYEKVASYIKWENAVGKQPEEVGGCWDTEGKAGFFPHIYNGLKVGKDEVDDSEEWKQGNKGWSGEGWCWGKVDCPV
;
A
#
# COMPACT_ATOMS: atom_id res chain seq x y z
N MET A 1 -0.89 11.22 37.15
CA MET A 1 -0.31 11.53 35.84
C MET A 1 -0.34 10.23 35.04
N SER A 2 -1.30 10.09 34.13
CA SER A 2 -1.43 8.87 33.32
C SER A 2 -0.47 8.99 32.15
N SER A 3 0.66 8.28 32.20
CA SER A 3 1.52 8.09 31.03
C SER A 3 0.80 7.15 30.08
N THR A 4 0.14 7.69 29.06
CA THR A 4 -0.28 6.90 27.91
C THR A 4 0.99 6.39 27.24
N SER A 5 1.35 5.12 27.48
CA SER A 5 2.32 4.45 26.63
C SER A 5 1.68 4.37 25.25
N GLU A 6 2.04 5.28 24.35
CA GLU A 6 1.77 5.16 22.92
C GLU A 6 2.23 3.76 22.49
N SER A 7 1.29 2.82 22.33
CA SER A 7 1.62 1.47 21.91
C SER A 7 1.80 1.51 20.40
N TYR A 8 3.05 1.67 19.96
CA TYR A 8 3.40 1.49 18.57
C TYR A 8 3.04 0.08 18.10
N PRO A 9 2.71 -0.11 16.80
CA PRO A 9 2.39 -1.43 16.29
C PRO A 9 3.59 -2.37 16.40
N THR A 10 3.33 -3.67 16.51
CA THR A 10 4.42 -4.67 16.46
C THR A 10 4.99 -4.76 15.04
N TYR A 11 4.11 -4.63 14.04
CA TYR A 11 4.47 -4.72 12.63
C TYR A 11 3.90 -3.55 11.83
N ILE A 12 4.64 -3.17 10.80
CA ILE A 12 4.12 -2.37 9.69
C ILE A 12 4.29 -3.17 8.40
N TYR A 13 3.56 -2.79 7.38
CA TYR A 13 3.38 -3.59 6.19
C TYR A 13 3.76 -2.83 4.93
N LYS A 14 4.49 -3.48 4.04
CA LYS A 14 4.75 -2.99 2.68
C LYS A 14 4.05 -3.89 1.69
N ILE A 15 3.28 -3.30 0.78
CA ILE A 15 2.61 -3.99 -0.32
C ILE A 15 3.54 -3.97 -1.54
N LEU A 16 3.74 -5.15 -2.15
CA LEU A 16 4.42 -5.32 -3.43
C LEU A 16 3.40 -5.79 -4.49
N PRO A 17 3.47 -5.28 -5.74
CA PRO A 17 2.63 -5.76 -6.83
C PRO A 17 2.94 -7.22 -7.19
N SER A 18 2.03 -7.87 -7.95
CA SER A 18 2.13 -9.30 -8.29
C SER A 18 3.38 -9.68 -9.09
N ASP A 19 3.95 -8.74 -9.84
CA ASP A 19 5.18 -8.91 -10.63
C ASP A 19 6.46 -8.70 -9.81
N ALA A 20 6.36 -8.20 -8.58
CA ALA A 20 7.48 -7.90 -7.69
C ALA A 20 7.64 -8.94 -6.57
N LYS A 21 7.49 -10.22 -6.89
CA LYS A 21 7.65 -11.32 -5.92
C LYS A 21 9.01 -11.21 -5.20
N PRO A 22 9.04 -11.18 -3.85
CA PRO A 22 10.30 -11.17 -3.12
C PRO A 22 11.09 -12.46 -3.35
N SER A 23 12.40 -12.34 -3.53
CA SER A 23 13.28 -13.51 -3.66
C SER A 23 13.37 -14.27 -2.33
N SER A 24 13.65 -15.57 -2.41
CA SER A 24 13.98 -16.39 -1.24
C SER A 24 15.40 -16.98 -1.41
N PRO A 25 16.36 -16.68 -0.51
CA PRO A 25 16.24 -15.79 0.65
C PRO A 25 16.00 -14.32 0.26
N LEU A 26 15.52 -13.53 1.21
CA LEU A 26 15.32 -12.09 1.01
C LEU A 26 16.67 -11.41 0.74
N PRO A 27 16.70 -10.41 -0.15
CA PRO A 27 17.91 -9.65 -0.44
C PRO A 27 18.23 -8.67 0.71
N GLU A 28 19.42 -8.08 0.67
CA GLU A 28 19.80 -7.01 1.61
C GLU A 28 18.92 -5.76 1.46
N ALA A 29 18.49 -5.46 0.23
CA ALA A 29 17.50 -4.45 -0.07
C ALA A 29 16.56 -4.97 -1.17
N LEU A 30 15.27 -4.84 -0.94
CA LEU A 30 14.22 -5.16 -1.91
C LEU A 30 14.18 -4.12 -3.04
N PRO A 31 13.69 -4.48 -4.23
CA PRO A 31 13.38 -3.52 -5.27
C PRO A 31 12.47 -2.41 -4.74
N VAL A 32 12.84 -1.17 -5.04
CA VAL A 32 12.12 0.03 -4.64
C VAL A 32 11.04 0.32 -5.67
N SER A 33 9.83 0.67 -5.24
CA SER A 33 8.77 1.08 -6.17
C SER A 33 9.07 2.46 -6.76
N ASP A 34 8.54 2.76 -7.95
CA ASP A 34 8.67 4.10 -8.54
C ASP A 34 8.14 5.20 -7.61
N LEU A 35 7.07 4.90 -6.86
CA LEU A 35 6.48 5.79 -5.86
C LEU A 35 7.45 6.08 -4.70
N ASP A 36 8.07 5.04 -4.13
CA ASP A 36 9.04 5.20 -3.05
C ASP A 36 10.30 5.94 -3.55
N GLN A 37 10.72 5.65 -4.79
CA GLN A 37 11.87 6.31 -5.42
C GLN A 37 11.62 7.80 -5.66
N ARG A 38 10.40 8.16 -6.09
CA ARG A 38 9.96 9.55 -6.29
C ARG A 38 9.94 10.32 -4.98
N ASP A 39 9.38 9.72 -3.93
CA ASP A 39 9.10 10.41 -2.68
C ASP A 39 10.29 10.36 -1.69
N GLY A 40 11.26 9.46 -1.92
CA GLY A 40 12.51 9.38 -1.17
C GLY A 40 12.40 8.64 0.16
N PHE A 41 11.30 7.91 0.38
CA PHE A 41 11.06 7.05 1.54
C PHE A 41 10.21 5.84 1.16
N VAL A 42 10.23 4.79 1.99
CA VAL A 42 9.40 3.60 1.76
C VAL A 42 8.01 3.82 2.37
N HIS A 43 6.97 3.82 1.53
CA HIS A 43 5.58 3.88 1.97
C HIS A 43 5.19 2.57 2.64
N CYS A 44 4.77 2.63 3.90
CA CYS A 44 4.23 1.49 4.63
C CYS A 44 2.81 1.80 5.14
N SER A 45 2.12 0.76 5.58
CA SER A 45 0.79 0.83 6.18
C SER A 45 0.78 0.09 7.51
N THR A 46 -0.06 0.51 8.43
CA THR A 46 -0.50 -0.35 9.54
C THR A 46 -1.51 -1.39 9.03
N SER A 47 -1.83 -2.39 9.85
CA SER A 47 -2.87 -3.37 9.51
C SER A 47 -4.24 -2.73 9.23
N GLN A 48 -4.59 -1.68 9.97
CA GLN A 48 -5.84 -0.92 9.77
C GLN A 48 -5.86 -0.12 8.46
N GLN A 49 -4.68 0.21 7.91
CA GLN A 49 -4.53 0.98 6.68
C GLN A 49 -4.43 0.11 5.43
N LEU A 50 -4.14 -1.20 5.58
CA LEU A 50 -3.89 -2.10 4.46
C LEU A 50 -5.06 -2.18 3.49
N LEU A 51 -6.28 -2.41 3.97
CA LEU A 51 -7.44 -2.56 3.08
C LEU A 51 -7.75 -1.29 2.30
N GLY A 52 -7.66 -0.11 2.92
CA GLY A 52 -7.84 1.15 2.21
C GLY A 52 -6.77 1.37 1.15
N THR A 53 -5.51 1.05 1.47
CA THR A 53 -4.38 1.18 0.54
C THR A 53 -4.52 0.20 -0.63
N LEU A 54 -4.89 -1.05 -0.36
CA LEU A 54 -5.14 -2.05 -1.40
C LEU A 54 -6.32 -1.66 -2.30
N ASN A 55 -7.42 -1.16 -1.73
CA ASN A 55 -8.57 -0.75 -2.51
C ASN A 55 -8.33 0.51 -3.34
N ALA A 56 -7.41 1.39 -2.93
CA ALA A 56 -7.05 2.58 -3.68
C ALA A 56 -6.08 2.31 -4.84
N PHE A 57 -5.09 1.44 -4.63
CA PHE A 57 -3.96 1.29 -5.57
C PHE A 57 -3.89 -0.06 -6.28
N PHE A 58 -4.52 -1.11 -5.73
CA PHE A 58 -4.36 -2.50 -6.18
C PHE A 58 -5.69 -3.20 -6.49
N SER A 59 -6.81 -2.47 -6.54
CA SER A 59 -8.13 -3.03 -6.84
C SER A 59 -8.48 -2.95 -8.32
N TYR A 60 -9.22 -3.95 -8.80
CA TYR A 60 -9.97 -3.86 -10.04
C TYR A 60 -10.95 -2.69 -9.98
N VAL A 61 -10.81 -1.74 -10.90
CA VAL A 61 -11.91 -0.84 -11.24
C VAL A 61 -12.78 -1.58 -12.25
N ASP A 62 -14.01 -1.93 -11.88
CA ASP A 62 -14.96 -2.47 -12.85
C ASP A 62 -15.05 -1.51 -14.05
N PRO A 63 -14.80 -1.97 -15.28
CA PRO A 63 -14.97 -1.19 -16.50
C PRO A 63 -16.34 -0.53 -16.57
N LEU A 64 -17.39 -1.10 -15.96
CA LEU A 64 -18.72 -0.49 -15.84
C LEU A 64 -18.77 0.65 -14.83
N TYR A 65 -17.98 0.63 -13.75
CA TYR A 65 -17.86 1.76 -12.82
C TYR A 65 -17.10 2.93 -13.47
N SER A 66 -16.06 2.60 -14.25
CA SER A 66 -15.48 3.53 -15.23
C SER A 66 -16.56 4.05 -16.20
N GLN A 67 -17.34 3.16 -16.82
CA GLN A 67 -18.41 3.54 -17.77
C GLN A 67 -19.52 4.39 -17.16
N PHE A 68 -19.82 4.23 -15.87
CA PHE A 68 -20.80 5.04 -15.13
C PHE A 68 -20.28 6.45 -14.83
N LEU A 69 -18.96 6.59 -14.60
CA LEU A 69 -18.30 7.91 -14.59
C LEU A 69 -18.18 8.50 -16.01
N TYR A 70 -18.10 7.65 -17.04
CA TYR A 70 -17.96 8.02 -18.46
C TYR A 70 -19.25 8.08 -19.27
N SER A 71 -20.44 7.89 -18.68
CA SER A 71 -21.71 7.86 -19.40
C SER A 71 -22.12 9.21 -20.02
N TYR A 72 -21.20 10.18 -20.08
CA TYR A 72 -21.38 11.44 -20.77
C TYR A 72 -20.70 11.52 -22.14
N ASN A 73 -19.79 10.62 -22.55
CA ASN A 73 -19.28 10.57 -23.94
C ASN A 73 -18.61 9.21 -24.24
N SER A 74 -19.27 8.39 -25.07
CA SER A 74 -18.80 7.21 -25.84
C SER A 74 -17.58 6.41 -25.35
N THR A 75 -17.76 5.09 -25.22
CA THR A 75 -16.79 4.10 -24.74
C THR A 75 -15.51 3.97 -25.58
N PRO A 76 -14.32 4.30 -25.05
CA PRO A 76 -13.03 4.04 -25.68
C PRO A 76 -12.46 2.65 -25.29
N SER A 77 -11.46 2.18 -26.03
CA SER A 77 -10.67 0.97 -25.68
C SER A 77 -9.75 1.21 -24.47
N LEU A 78 -9.30 0.16 -23.76
CA LEU A 78 -8.39 0.28 -22.59
C LEU A 78 -7.10 1.06 -22.93
N ASP A 79 -6.54 0.84 -24.12
CA ASP A 79 -5.36 1.57 -24.62
C ASP A 79 -5.66 3.07 -24.82
N THR A 80 -6.90 3.39 -25.19
CA THR A 80 -7.38 4.77 -25.33
C THR A 80 -7.64 5.44 -23.98
N ILE A 81 -8.08 4.69 -22.96
CA ILE A 81 -8.30 5.21 -21.60
C ILE A 81 -6.95 5.58 -20.95
N SER A 82 -5.94 4.70 -21.07
CA SER A 82 -4.58 4.98 -20.56
C SER A 82 -3.94 6.21 -21.22
N SER A 83 -4.32 6.52 -22.47
CA SER A 83 -3.80 7.65 -23.23
C SER A 83 -4.52 8.97 -22.94
N ASN A 84 -5.83 8.91 -22.65
CA ASN A 84 -6.67 10.08 -22.44
C ASN A 84 -6.78 10.51 -20.96
N PHE A 85 -6.50 9.60 -20.03
CA PHE A 85 -6.57 9.83 -18.58
C PHE A 85 -5.31 9.26 -17.91
N PRO A 86 -4.16 9.95 -18.05
CA PRO A 86 -2.91 9.53 -17.43
C PRO A 86 -2.99 9.40 -15.90
N GLU A 87 -3.99 10.00 -15.25
CA GLU A 87 -4.28 9.88 -13.82
C GLU A 87 -4.76 8.48 -13.38
N LEU A 88 -5.31 7.65 -14.28
CA LEU A 88 -5.76 6.29 -13.97
C LEU A 88 -4.66 5.23 -14.13
N THR A 89 -3.45 5.64 -14.53
CA THR A 89 -2.30 4.73 -14.77
C THR A 89 -1.74 4.09 -13.49
N HIS A 90 -2.12 4.58 -12.31
CA HIS A 90 -1.58 4.12 -11.03
C HIS A 90 -2.43 3.03 -10.36
N ILE A 91 -3.63 2.75 -10.87
CA ILE A 91 -4.49 1.68 -10.33
C ILE A 91 -4.13 0.37 -11.01
N ARG A 92 -3.48 -0.53 -10.28
CA ARG A 92 -3.14 -1.86 -10.77
C ARG A 92 -4.29 -2.80 -10.48
N ASN A 93 -4.81 -3.46 -11.51
CA ASN A 93 -5.78 -4.54 -11.33
C ASN A 93 -5.07 -5.83 -10.93
N GLU A 94 -4.84 -6.01 -9.63
CA GLU A 94 -4.10 -7.15 -9.10
C GLU A 94 -5.03 -8.20 -8.49
N SER A 95 -4.95 -9.43 -9.00
CA SER A 95 -5.65 -10.58 -8.39
C SER A 95 -5.00 -11.05 -7.09
N HIS A 96 -3.74 -10.67 -6.88
CA HIS A 96 -2.94 -10.98 -5.69
C HIS A 96 -1.80 -9.98 -5.56
N VAL A 97 -1.29 -9.81 -4.34
CA VAL A 97 -0.12 -8.98 -4.00
C VAL A 97 0.81 -9.78 -3.09
N TYR A 98 2.03 -9.30 -2.89
CA TYR A 98 2.86 -9.79 -1.79
C TYR A 98 2.88 -8.76 -0.66
N ILE A 99 2.70 -9.22 0.57
CA ILE A 99 2.79 -8.39 1.77
C ILE A 99 4.08 -8.72 2.49
N LEU A 100 4.90 -7.71 2.71
CA LEU A 100 6.04 -7.79 3.61
C LEU A 100 5.61 -7.37 5.00
N ARG A 101 5.85 -8.23 5.98
CA ARG A 101 5.68 -7.92 7.40
C ARG A 101 7.01 -7.45 7.98
N ILE A 102 7.08 -6.18 8.36
CA ILE A 102 8.31 -5.54 8.85
C ILE A 102 8.19 -5.33 10.36
N LYS A 103 9.20 -5.75 11.13
CA LYS A 103 9.22 -5.49 12.59
C LYS A 103 9.40 -4.01 12.86
N TYR A 104 8.43 -3.38 13.51
CA TYR A 104 8.48 -1.96 13.82
C TYR A 104 9.75 -1.59 14.61
N GLU A 105 10.14 -2.42 15.59
CA GLU A 105 11.35 -2.19 16.40
C GLU A 105 12.65 -2.09 15.59
N LYS A 106 12.72 -2.73 14.42
CA LYS A 106 13.92 -2.71 13.55
C LYS A 106 14.04 -1.42 12.77
N VAL A 107 12.92 -0.76 12.51
CA VAL A 107 12.86 0.45 11.69
C VAL A 107 12.46 1.69 12.47
N ALA A 108 12.12 1.57 13.76
CA ALA A 108 11.57 2.64 14.58
C ALA A 108 12.38 3.94 14.55
N SER A 109 13.72 3.85 14.53
CA SER A 109 14.61 5.03 14.44
C SER A 109 14.55 5.76 13.10
N TYR A 110 13.99 5.14 12.07
CA TYR A 110 13.86 5.65 10.71
C TYR A 110 12.41 5.98 10.34
N ILE A 111 11.44 5.68 11.21
CA ILE A 111 10.03 5.93 10.94
C ILE A 111 9.67 7.38 11.20
N LYS A 112 8.96 7.97 10.25
CA LYS A 112 8.12 9.15 10.51
C LYS A 112 6.66 8.76 10.30
N TRP A 113 5.82 9.18 11.22
CA TRP A 113 4.37 9.07 11.13
C TRP A 113 3.85 10.37 10.53
N GLU A 114 3.34 10.33 9.31
CA GLU A 114 2.94 11.52 8.57
C GLU A 114 1.47 11.42 8.15
N ASN A 115 0.75 12.54 8.24
CA ASN A 115 -0.62 12.60 7.73
C ASN A 115 -0.61 13.02 6.26
N ALA A 116 -1.59 12.52 5.52
CA ALA A 116 -1.81 12.88 4.12
C ALA A 116 -2.96 13.85 3.93
N VAL A 117 -3.43 14.51 5.01
CA VAL A 117 -4.58 15.41 4.95
C VAL A 117 -4.31 16.53 3.96
N GLY A 118 -5.21 16.68 2.98
CA GLY A 118 -5.12 17.70 1.95
C GLY A 118 -4.07 17.43 0.86
N LYS A 119 -3.35 16.30 0.90
CA LYS A 119 -2.40 15.90 -0.14
C LYS A 119 -3.02 14.85 -1.07
N GLN A 120 -3.09 15.14 -2.35
CA GLN A 120 -3.51 14.18 -3.37
C GLN A 120 -2.45 13.08 -3.54
N PRO A 121 -2.82 11.86 -4.02
CA PRO A 121 -1.87 10.75 -4.22
C PRO A 121 -0.65 11.07 -5.10
N GLU A 122 -0.77 12.06 -5.98
CA GLU A 122 0.31 12.49 -6.87
C GLU A 122 1.34 13.38 -6.16
N GLU A 123 0.99 13.96 -5.01
CA GLU A 123 1.87 14.80 -4.21
C GLU A 123 2.80 13.95 -3.34
N VAL A 124 3.98 14.48 -3.01
CA VAL A 124 4.97 13.78 -2.19
C VAL A 124 4.40 13.49 -0.79
N GLY A 125 4.30 12.20 -0.47
CA GLY A 125 3.67 11.73 0.77
C GLY A 125 2.16 11.99 0.84
N GLY A 126 1.51 12.12 -0.31
CA GLY A 126 0.06 12.01 -0.43
C GLY A 126 -0.42 10.58 -0.26
N CYS A 127 -1.69 10.42 0.07
CA CYS A 127 -2.33 9.13 0.27
C CYS A 127 -3.77 9.19 -0.24
N TRP A 128 -4.40 8.02 -0.40
CA TRP A 128 -5.82 7.91 -0.73
C TRP A 128 -6.72 8.58 0.32
N ASP A 129 -6.26 8.66 1.57
CA ASP A 129 -6.98 9.27 2.68
C ASP A 129 -6.68 10.77 2.81
N THR A 130 -7.17 11.54 1.84
CA THR A 130 -7.03 13.01 1.82
C THR A 130 -7.76 13.71 2.97
N GLU A 131 -8.69 13.00 3.64
CA GLU A 131 -9.48 13.49 4.78
C GLU A 131 -8.84 13.14 6.14
N GLY A 132 -7.82 12.27 6.17
CA GLY A 132 -7.10 11.88 7.39
C GLY A 132 -7.85 10.91 8.31
N LYS A 133 -8.88 10.21 7.82
CA LYS A 133 -9.68 9.23 8.57
C LYS A 133 -8.87 7.99 8.99
N ALA A 134 -7.87 7.61 8.20
CA ALA A 134 -6.95 6.50 8.43
C ALA A 134 -5.72 6.89 9.28
N GLY A 135 -5.64 8.16 9.69
CA GLY A 135 -4.60 8.66 10.59
C GLY A 135 -3.24 8.87 9.91
N PHE A 136 -2.17 8.62 10.65
CA PHE A 136 -0.80 8.81 10.19
C PHE A 136 -0.28 7.53 9.53
N PHE A 137 0.33 7.67 8.36
CA PHE A 137 0.98 6.57 7.66
C PHE A 137 2.45 6.48 8.06
N PRO A 138 2.99 5.26 8.29
CA PRO A 138 4.40 5.07 8.60
C PRO A 138 5.25 5.13 7.32
N HIS A 139 6.25 6.01 7.32
CA HIS A 139 7.23 6.16 6.24
C HIS A 139 8.65 5.87 6.75
N ILE A 140 9.39 5.00 6.05
CA ILE A 140 10.77 4.63 6.44
C ILE A 140 11.79 5.51 5.69
N TYR A 141 12.57 6.30 6.43
CA TYR A 141 13.63 7.17 5.94
C TYR A 141 15.03 6.59 6.21
N ASN A 142 15.36 5.48 5.54
CA ASN A 142 16.67 4.83 5.67
C ASN A 142 17.43 4.70 4.35
N GLY A 143 17.11 5.57 3.38
CA GLY A 143 17.70 5.52 2.04
C GLY A 143 17.13 4.41 1.16
N LEU A 144 15.84 4.09 1.32
CA LEU A 144 15.09 3.12 0.53
C LEU A 144 15.62 1.68 0.68
N LYS A 145 16.08 1.33 1.88
CA LYS A 145 16.70 0.02 2.17
C LYS A 145 15.86 -0.77 3.14
N VAL A 146 15.00 -1.62 2.62
CA VAL A 146 14.27 -2.60 3.44
C VAL A 146 14.55 -3.97 2.86
N GLY A 147 15.01 -4.91 3.68
CA GLY A 147 15.36 -6.25 3.21
C GLY A 147 15.36 -7.27 4.33
N LYS A 148 16.22 -8.27 4.19
CA LYS A 148 16.30 -9.44 5.08
C LYS A 148 16.47 -9.14 6.58
N ASP A 149 16.96 -7.96 6.94
CA ASP A 149 17.28 -7.61 8.33
C ASP A 149 16.08 -6.96 9.06
N GLU A 150 15.19 -6.29 8.30
CA GLU A 150 13.98 -5.64 8.82
C GLU A 150 12.70 -6.47 8.61
N VAL A 151 12.64 -7.22 7.51
CA VAL A 151 11.47 -8.04 7.13
C VAL A 151 11.48 -9.32 7.96
N ASP A 152 10.39 -9.53 8.70
CA ASP A 152 10.16 -10.75 9.46
C ASP A 152 9.63 -11.88 8.60
N ASP A 153 8.70 -11.56 7.70
CA ASP A 153 8.01 -12.54 6.88
C ASP A 153 7.43 -11.88 5.61
N SER A 154 7.16 -12.69 4.59
CA SER A 154 6.52 -12.23 3.35
C SER A 154 5.58 -13.28 2.78
N GLU A 155 4.35 -12.89 2.50
CA GLU A 155 3.33 -13.82 2.03
C GLU A 155 2.53 -13.27 0.84
N GLU A 156 2.01 -14.19 0.02
CA GLU A 156 1.09 -13.87 -1.08
C GLU A 156 -0.32 -13.69 -0.54
N TRP A 157 -0.94 -12.52 -0.74
CA TRP A 157 -2.32 -12.26 -0.37
C TRP A 157 -3.20 -12.11 -1.61
N LYS A 158 -4.25 -12.93 -1.70
CA LYS A 158 -5.16 -12.99 -2.85
C LYS A 158 -6.40 -12.15 -2.61
N GLN A 159 -6.81 -11.43 -3.65
CA GLN A 159 -8.06 -10.69 -3.64
C GLN A 159 -9.25 -11.66 -3.67
N GLY A 160 -10.28 -11.37 -2.88
CA GLY A 160 -11.52 -12.14 -2.90
C GLY A 160 -12.46 -11.72 -4.03
N ASN A 161 -13.56 -12.45 -4.20
CA ASN A 161 -14.57 -12.15 -5.24
C ASN A 161 -15.26 -10.78 -5.08
N LYS A 162 -15.17 -10.18 -3.90
CA LYS A 162 -15.77 -8.87 -3.57
C LYS A 162 -14.71 -7.77 -3.38
N GLY A 163 -13.47 -8.01 -3.82
CA GLY A 163 -12.34 -7.11 -3.62
C GLY A 163 -11.44 -7.50 -2.45
N TRP A 164 -10.59 -6.57 -2.03
CA TRP A 164 -9.68 -6.77 -0.90
C TRP A 164 -10.44 -6.74 0.42
N SER A 165 -10.24 -7.77 1.25
CA SER A 165 -10.84 -7.90 2.58
C SER A 165 -9.90 -8.71 3.48
N GLY A 166 -10.16 -8.74 4.79
CA GLY A 166 -9.40 -9.58 5.74
C GLY A 166 -9.47 -11.10 5.47
N GLU A 167 -10.31 -11.55 4.51
CA GLU A 167 -10.32 -12.94 4.08
C GLU A 167 -8.97 -13.36 3.48
N GLY A 168 -8.48 -14.54 3.84
CA GLY A 168 -7.20 -15.05 3.34
C GLY A 168 -5.96 -14.37 3.95
N TRP A 169 -6.10 -13.61 5.04
CA TRP A 169 -4.96 -13.02 5.74
C TRP A 169 -3.97 -14.10 6.23
N CYS A 170 -2.70 -13.92 5.88
CA CYS A 170 -1.68 -14.97 5.96
C CYS A 170 -1.21 -15.28 7.39
N TRP A 171 -1.48 -14.37 8.34
CA TRP A 171 -0.98 -14.46 9.72
C TRP A 171 -2.09 -14.64 10.76
N GLY A 172 -3.23 -15.20 10.33
CA GLY A 172 -4.31 -15.62 11.22
C GLY A 172 -5.05 -14.44 11.86
N LYS A 173 -5.14 -14.41 13.19
CA LYS A 173 -5.84 -13.31 13.91
C LYS A 173 -4.93 -12.14 14.27
N VAL A 174 -3.61 -12.31 14.15
CA VAL A 174 -2.65 -11.24 14.47
C VAL A 174 -2.73 -10.20 13.37
N ASP A 175 -2.97 -8.94 13.75
CA ASP A 175 -3.01 -7.80 12.85
C ASP A 175 -3.90 -8.00 11.61
N CYS A 176 -4.96 -8.80 11.73
CA CYS A 176 -5.89 -9.04 10.63
C CYS A 176 -6.55 -7.71 10.23
N PRO A 177 -6.43 -7.27 8.97
CA PRO A 177 -7.04 -6.03 8.50
C PRO A 177 -8.57 -6.12 8.55
N VAL A 178 -9.23 -5.09 9.10
CA VAL A 178 -10.69 -5.00 9.30
C VAL A 178 -11.26 -3.72 8.70
#